data_AF-A0A3B9K0K7-F1
#
_entry.id   AF-A0A3B9K0K7-F1
#
_cell.length_a   1.000
_cell.length_b   1.000
_cell.length_c   1.000
_cell.angle_alpha   90.00
_cell.angle_beta   90.00
_cell.angle_gamma   90.00
#
_symmetry.space_group_name_H-M   'P 1'
#
loop_
_entity.id
_entity.type
_entity.pdbx_description
1 polymer ?
#
loop_
_entity_poly.entity_id
_entity_poly.type
_entity_poly.pdbx_seq_one_letter_code
_entity_poly.pdbx_strand_id
1 'polypeptide(L)'
;MTKVTVSVNGNNYEVACENGQEKHLLELTKMVEEHCSKLVSSLGDVSNAQLMLLVSLTLADELYDLKFGNSKKNTEDLLQVK
;
A
#
# COMPACT_ATOMS: atom_id res chain seq x y z
N MET A 1 -25.14 -3.68 0.18
CA MET A 1 -23.79 -3.20 -0.15
C MET A 1 -23.70 -1.76 0.27
N THR A 2 -22.69 -1.40 1.06
CA THR A 2 -22.41 -0.01 1.44
C THR A 2 -21.17 0.46 0.68
N LYS A 3 -21.05 1.77 0.46
CA LYS A 3 -19.83 2.38 -0.07
C LYS A 3 -19.11 3.07 1.07
N VAL A 4 -17.83 2.77 1.21
CA VAL A 4 -16.96 3.44 2.17
C VAL A 4 -15.99 4.31 1.37
N THR A 5 -15.86 5.58 1.79
CA THR A 5 -14.82 6.46 1.25
C THR A 5 -13.54 6.22 2.02
N VAL A 6 -12.47 5.93 1.30
CA VAL A 6 -11.12 5.76 1.84
C VAL A 6 -10.19 6.79 1.22
N SER A 7 -9.20 7.25 1.98
CA SER A 7 -8.25 8.26 1.53
C SER A 7 -6.85 7.67 1.49
N VAL A 8 -6.19 7.76 0.34
CA VAL A 8 -4.80 7.30 0.14
C VAL A 8 -4.00 8.37 -0.60
N ASN A 9 -2.86 8.77 -0.04
CA ASN A 9 -1.98 9.81 -0.57
C ASN A 9 -2.74 11.11 -0.91
N GLY A 10 -3.66 11.52 -0.02
CA GLY A 10 -4.53 12.69 -0.22
C GLY A 10 -5.64 12.52 -1.28
N ASN A 11 -5.76 11.36 -1.92
CA ASN A 11 -6.80 11.06 -2.91
C ASN A 11 -7.92 10.23 -2.27
N ASN A 12 -9.17 10.57 -2.57
CA ASN A 12 -10.34 9.83 -2.09
C ASN A 12 -10.79 8.77 -3.10
N TYR A 13 -11.07 7.57 -2.60
CA TYR A 13 -11.55 6.42 -3.37
C TYR A 13 -12.84 5.88 -2.74
N GLU A 14 -13.83 5.56 -3.56
CA GLU A 14 -15.03 4.86 -3.11
C GLU A 14 -14.83 3.35 -3.29
N VAL A 15 -14.92 2.60 -2.19
CA VAL A 15 -14.81 1.14 -2.20
C VAL A 15 -16.13 0.54 -1.75
N ALA A 16 -16.65 -0.39 -2.55
CA ALA A 16 -17.82 -1.16 -2.18
C ALA A 16 -17.45 -2.19 -1.10
N CYS A 17 -18.22 -2.20 -0.01
CA CYS A 17 -17.97 -3.05 1.15
C CYS A 17 -19.26 -3.77 1.56
N GLU A 18 -19.11 -4.99 2.07
CA GLU A 18 -20.21 -5.72 2.71
C GLU A 18 -20.45 -5.20 4.12
N ASN A 19 -21.68 -5.34 4.62
CA ASN A 19 -22.03 -4.83 5.94
C ASN A 19 -21.15 -5.48 7.02
N GLY A 20 -20.53 -4.66 7.87
CA GLY A 20 -19.64 -5.11 8.95
C GLY A 20 -18.16 -5.19 8.59
N GLN A 21 -17.77 -5.03 7.32
CA GLN A 21 -16.36 -5.04 6.89
C GLN A 21 -15.70 -3.64 6.87
N GLU A 22 -16.46 -2.59 7.17
CA GLU A 22 -16.03 -1.19 7.08
C GLU A 22 -14.81 -0.90 7.95
N LYS A 23 -14.78 -1.43 9.18
CA LYS A 23 -13.64 -1.28 10.09
C LYS A 23 -12.38 -1.95 9.55
N HIS A 24 -12.51 -3.18 9.04
CA HIS A 24 -11.38 -3.91 8.47
C HIS A 24 -10.82 -3.20 7.23
N LEU A 25 -11.71 -2.69 6.37
CA LEU A 25 -11.32 -1.90 5.20
C LEU A 25 -10.56 -0.63 5.59
N LEU A 26 -10.98 0.07 6.65
CA LEU A 26 -10.26 1.24 7.16
C LEU A 26 -8.88 0.89 7.73
N GLU A 27 -8.74 -0.26 8.39
CA GLU A 27 -7.43 -0.76 8.85
C GLU A 27 -6.50 -1.10 7.68
N LEU A 28 -7.02 -1.77 6.64
CA LEU A 28 -6.28 -2.03 5.40
C LEU A 28 -5.85 -0.72 4.70
N THR A 29 -6.74 0.26 4.66
CA THR A 29 -6.43 1.58 4.09
C THR A 29 -5.30 2.26 4.85
N LYS A 30 -5.32 2.22 6.19
CA LYS A 30 -4.25 2.80 7.02
C LYS A 30 -2.90 2.16 6.74
N MET A 31 -2.85 0.83 6.59
CA MET A 31 -1.60 0.14 6.22
C MET A 31 -1.07 0.67 4.88
N VAL A 32 -1.92 0.75 3.85
CA VAL A 32 -1.54 1.30 2.54
C VAL A 32 -1.02 2.74 2.67
N GLU A 33 -1.69 3.58 3.46
CA GLU A 33 -1.29 4.99 3.68
C GLU A 33 0.06 5.11 4.36
N GLU A 34 0.36 4.25 5.33
CA GLU A 34 1.67 4.22 5.98
C GLU A 34 2.80 3.89 5.01
N HIS A 35 2.59 2.93 4.09
CA HIS A 35 3.57 2.63 3.03
C HIS A 35 3.70 3.79 2.04
N CYS A 36 2.59 4.40 1.61
CA CYS A 36 2.60 5.59 0.76
C CYS A 36 3.45 6.71 1.38
N SER A 37 3.19 7.05 2.64
CA SER A 37 3.89 8.13 3.34
C SER A 37 5.40 7.87 3.44
N LYS A 38 5.81 6.63 3.74
CA LYS A 38 7.22 6.22 3.76
C LYS A 38 7.88 6.37 2.38
N LEU A 39 7.23 5.90 1.33
CA LEU A 39 7.75 5.94 -0.04
C LEU A 39 7.84 7.37 -0.58
N VAL A 40 6.84 8.22 -0.36
CA VAL A 40 6.87 9.64 -0.74
C VAL A 40 8.03 10.37 -0.05
N SER A 41 8.25 10.09 1.24
CA SER A 41 9.35 10.69 2.00
C SER A 41 10.73 10.29 1.47
N SER A 42 10.88 9.08 0.94
CA SER A 42 12.15 8.56 0.42
C SER A 42 12.42 8.88 -1.05
N LEU A 43 11.37 8.98 -1.89
CA LEU A 43 11.49 9.08 -3.35
C LEU A 43 11.24 10.48 -3.91
N GLY A 44 10.67 11.41 -3.14
CA GLY A 44 10.37 12.76 -3.60
C GLY A 44 9.16 12.82 -4.55
N ASP A 45 9.29 13.56 -5.66
CA ASP A 45 8.21 13.76 -6.64
C ASP A 45 7.99 12.52 -7.52
N VAL A 46 7.24 11.56 -6.98
CA VAL A 46 6.73 10.38 -7.71
C VAL A 46 5.26 10.58 -8.09
N SER A 47 4.89 10.16 -9.30
CA SER A 47 3.48 10.17 -9.72
C SER A 47 2.63 9.20 -8.88
N ASN A 48 1.36 9.53 -8.65
CA ASN A 48 0.46 8.68 -7.85
C ASN A 48 0.36 7.24 -8.39
N ALA A 49 0.40 7.05 -9.71
CA ALA A 49 0.38 5.72 -10.33
C ALA A 49 1.65 4.91 -10.00
N GLN A 50 2.83 5.54 -10.07
CA GLN A 50 4.10 4.89 -9.70
C GLN A 50 4.14 4.60 -8.20
N LEU A 51 3.70 5.54 -7.36
CA LEU A 51 3.62 5.34 -5.92
C LEU A 51 2.76 4.11 -5.56
N MET A 52 1.56 4.01 -6.14
CA MET A 52 0.67 2.87 -5.88
C MET A 52 1.26 1.55 -6.37
N LEU A 53 2.01 1.55 -7.47
CA LEU A 53 2.74 0.36 -7.93
C LEU A 53 3.81 -0.07 -6.90
N LEU A 54 4.59 0.88 -6.39
CA LEU A 54 5.63 0.63 -5.41
C LEU A 54 5.08 0.10 -4.08
N VAL A 55 4.00 0.71 -3.60
CA VAL A 55 3.29 0.25 -2.40
C VAL A 55 2.76 -1.17 -2.61
N SER A 56 2.17 -1.45 -3.77
CA SER A 56 1.65 -2.78 -4.09
C SER A 56 2.75 -3.84 -4.13
N LEU A 57 3.90 -3.52 -4.72
CA LEU A 57 5.07 -4.41 -4.76
C LEU A 57 5.64 -4.65 -3.36
N THR A 58 5.73 -3.60 -2.53
CA THR A 58 6.22 -3.70 -1.15
C THR A 58 5.33 -4.62 -0.31
N LEU A 59 4.01 -4.41 -0.38
CA LEU A 59 3.05 -5.27 0.33
C LEU A 59 3.04 -6.70 -0.18
N ALA A 60 3.22 -6.90 -1.50
CA ALA A 60 3.31 -8.22 -2.09
C ALA A 60 4.57 -8.97 -1.64
N ASP A 61 5.70 -8.27 -1.50
CA ASP A 61 6.96 -8.81 -0.99
C ASP A 61 6.82 -9.26 0.47
N GLU A 62 6.26 -8.40 1.34
CA GLU A 62 5.98 -8.75 2.74
C GLU A 62 5.06 -9.98 2.85
N LEU A 63 4.02 -10.03 2.02
CA LEU A 63 3.11 -11.18 1.97
C LEU A 63 3.81 -12.45 1.46
N TYR A 64 4.70 -12.32 0.48
CA TYR A 64 5.47 -13.42 -0.08
C TYR A 64 6.40 -14.00 0.98
N ASP A 65 7.12 -13.15 1.72
CA ASP A 65 8.00 -13.54 2.82
C ASP A 65 7.25 -14.29 3.92
N LEU A 66 6.08 -13.80 4.32
CA LEU A 66 5.23 -14.46 5.31
C LEU A 66 4.70 -15.82 4.84
N LYS A 67 4.40 -15.96 3.54
CA LYS A 67 3.83 -17.19 2.95
C LYS A 67 4.87 -18.27 2.70
N PHE A 68 6.03 -17.90 2.20
CA PHE A 68 7.02 -18.84 1.67
C PHE A 68 8.29 -18.96 2.53
N GLY A 69 8.42 -18.12 3.57
CA GLY A 69 9.45 -18.24 4.60
C GLY A 69 10.86 -18.31 4.03
N ASN A 70 11.43 -17.18 3.59
CA ASN A 70 12.83 -17.15 3.19
C ASN A 70 13.55 -15.81 3.44
N SER A 71 14.88 -15.89 3.48
CA SER A 71 15.85 -14.95 4.01
C SER A 71 15.89 -13.58 3.31
N LYS A 72 15.70 -12.52 4.10
CA LYS A 72 16.10 -11.11 3.87
C LYS A 72 16.69 -10.81 2.48
N LYS A 73 15.86 -10.32 1.57
CA LYS A 73 16.30 -9.39 0.52
C LYS A 73 15.40 -8.18 0.61
N ASN A 74 15.91 -7.09 1.18
CA ASN A 74 15.14 -5.85 1.24
C ASN A 74 14.81 -5.43 -0.20
N THR A 75 13.53 -5.25 -0.51
CA THR A 75 13.09 -4.67 -1.80
C THR A 75 13.61 -3.24 -2.00
N GLU A 76 14.12 -2.61 -0.94
CA GLU A 76 14.95 -1.39 -0.99
C GLU A 76 16.17 -1.52 -1.92
N ASP A 77 16.72 -2.72 -2.13
CA ASP A 77 17.82 -2.99 -3.07
C ASP A 77 17.35 -3.07 -4.54
N LEU A 78 16.07 -3.38 -4.78
CA LEU A 78 15.47 -3.44 -6.11
C LEU A 78 14.96 -2.08 -6.60
N LEU A 79 14.88 -1.09 -5.71
CA LEU A 79 14.33 0.24 -5.96
C LEU A 79 15.37 1.36 -6.03
N GLN A 80 16.57 1.05 -6.51
CA GLN A 80 17.37 2.06 -7.21
C GLN A 80 16.70 2.34 -8.55
N VAL A 81 15.61 3.12 -8.51
CA VAL A 81 15.04 3.74 -9.71
C VAL A 81 16.16 4.61 -10.29
N LYS A 82 16.76 4.13 -11.38
CA LYS A 82 17.67 4.91 -12.21
C LYS A 82 16.94 6.07 -12.86
#